data_AF-A0A7X7B518-F1
#
_entry.id   AF-A0A7X7B518-F1
#
_cell.length_a   1.000
_cell.length_b   1.000
_cell.length_c   1.000
_cell.angle_alpha   90.00
_cell.angle_beta   90.00
_cell.angle_gamma   90.00
#
_symmetry.space_group_name_H-M   'P 1'
#
loop_
_entity.id
_entity.type
_entity.pdbx_description
1 polymer ?
#
loop_
_entity_poly.entity_id
_entity_poly.type
_entity_poly.pdbx_seq_one_letter_code
_entity_poly.pdbx_strand_id
1 'polypeptide(L)'
;MDWRRNHLLVISAVQCNYGEDSLEILRKHMVGRHFNTEQLFHLTSRKTCSWAYFNEREYGEALDNYIRESRKLGIREIFYLNTHSILPGTREEHPNWVQLDRNGNEIRAYSVDYLVCVNSRWFDEYAQTIRDLCSHDIDGIFIDGPVMHQAGCFCSACKDKFQERSGAIRDESLRCDR
;
A
#
# COMPACT_ATOMS: atom_id res chain seq x y z
N MET A 1 6.06 27.37 -7.83
CA MET A 1 4.82 27.75 -7.12
C MET A 1 4.40 26.59 -6.23
N ASP A 2 4.11 26.83 -4.95
CA ASP A 2 3.60 25.78 -4.05
C ASP A 2 2.12 25.51 -4.34
N TRP A 3 1.87 24.69 -5.36
CA TRP A 3 0.53 24.38 -5.85
C TRP A 3 -0.38 23.83 -4.73
N ARG A 4 0.21 23.13 -3.75
CA ARG A 4 -0.45 22.55 -2.58
C ARG A 4 -1.17 23.57 -1.72
N ARG A 5 -0.75 24.84 -1.74
CA ARG A 5 -1.36 25.92 -0.94
C ARG A 5 -2.34 26.80 -1.72
N ASN A 6 -2.26 26.76 -3.05
CA ASN A 6 -2.94 27.74 -3.90
C ASN A 6 -4.01 27.14 -4.82
N HIS A 7 -4.17 25.81 -4.83
CA HIS A 7 -5.16 25.13 -5.67
C HIS A 7 -5.92 24.11 -4.84
N LEU A 8 -7.26 24.13 -4.95
CA LEU A 8 -8.11 23.07 -4.41
C LEU A 8 -7.85 21.77 -5.18
N LEU A 9 -7.58 20.69 -4.45
CA LEU A 9 -7.44 19.37 -5.05
C LEU A 9 -8.82 18.72 -5.17
N VAL A 10 -9.23 18.46 -6.40
CA VAL A 10 -10.42 17.68 -6.73
C VAL A 10 -9.88 16.34 -7.20
N ILE A 11 -9.88 15.37 -6.28
CA ILE A 11 -9.16 14.11 -6.42
C ILE A 11 -10.10 13.02 -6.94
N SER A 12 -9.70 12.37 -8.03
CA SER A 12 -10.32 11.13 -8.51
C SER A 12 -9.67 9.92 -7.85
N ALA A 13 -10.46 9.03 -7.27
CA ALA A 13 -9.97 7.78 -6.65
C ALA A 13 -10.55 6.56 -7.38
N VAL A 14 -10.07 6.30 -8.60
CA VAL A 14 -10.49 5.12 -9.38
C VAL A 14 -9.73 3.89 -8.89
N GLN A 15 -10.29 3.21 -7.90
CA GLN A 15 -9.73 1.98 -7.30
C GLN A 15 -10.14 0.70 -8.05
N CYS A 16 -10.19 0.77 -9.37
CA CYS A 16 -10.41 -0.40 -10.21
C CYS A 16 -9.69 -0.26 -11.55
N ASN A 17 -9.14 -1.37 -12.03
CA ASN A 17 -8.67 -1.48 -13.41
C ASN A 17 -9.77 -2.18 -14.21
N TYR A 18 -10.46 -1.41 -15.06
CA TYR A 18 -11.53 -1.88 -15.94
C TYR A 18 -11.03 -2.84 -17.05
N GLY A 19 -9.73 -3.18 -17.05
CA GLY A 19 -9.07 -3.88 -18.16
C GLY A 19 -8.78 -2.96 -19.35
N GLU A 20 -9.02 -1.65 -19.18
CA GLU A 20 -8.75 -0.57 -20.12
C GLU A 20 -7.28 -0.12 -20.00
N ASP A 21 -6.78 0.57 -21.03
CA ASP A 21 -5.47 1.21 -20.97
C ASP A 21 -5.48 2.34 -19.92
N SER A 22 -4.38 2.49 -19.17
CA SER A 22 -4.34 3.48 -18.07
C SER A 22 -4.51 4.92 -18.58
N LEU A 23 -4.00 5.26 -19.77
CA LEU A 23 -4.20 6.60 -20.34
C LEU A 23 -5.63 6.83 -20.85
N GLU A 24 -6.34 5.76 -21.22
CA GLU A 24 -7.78 5.85 -21.49
C GLU A 24 -8.57 6.14 -20.22
N ILE A 25 -8.24 5.46 -19.12
CA ILE A 25 -8.85 5.72 -17.81
C ILE A 25 -8.63 7.18 -17.41
N LEU A 26 -7.39 7.69 -17.49
CA LEU A 26 -7.02 9.09 -17.24
C LEU A 26 -7.92 10.06 -18.03
N ARG A 27 -8.01 9.88 -19.35
CA ARG A 27 -8.75 10.80 -20.23
C ARG A 27 -10.25 10.76 -19.94
N LYS A 28 -10.83 9.57 -19.73
CA LYS A 28 -12.27 9.36 -19.54
C LYS A 28 -12.74 9.73 -18.14
N HIS A 29 -11.98 9.35 -17.11
CA HIS A 29 -12.40 9.44 -15.73
C HIS A 29 -11.84 10.66 -14.99
N MET A 30 -10.65 11.14 -15.33
CA MET A 30 -10.04 12.27 -14.63
C MET A 30 -10.35 13.54 -15.41
N VAL A 31 -9.89 13.62 -16.67
CA VAL A 31 -10.11 14.78 -17.53
C VAL A 31 -11.59 14.93 -17.89
N GLY A 32 -12.22 13.86 -18.37
CA GLY A 32 -13.63 13.88 -18.80
C GLY A 32 -14.63 14.18 -17.68
N ARG A 33 -14.22 14.12 -16.41
CA ARG A 33 -15.05 14.46 -15.24
C ARG A 33 -14.52 15.67 -14.46
N HIS A 34 -13.57 16.41 -15.03
CA HIS A 34 -13.03 17.66 -14.48
C HIS A 34 -12.31 17.53 -13.13
N PHE A 35 -11.72 16.38 -12.85
CA PHE A 35 -10.74 16.26 -11.76
C PHE A 35 -9.43 16.94 -12.16
N ASN A 36 -8.67 17.43 -11.17
CA ASN A 36 -7.35 18.03 -11.38
C ASN A 36 -6.22 17.26 -10.67
N THR A 37 -6.58 16.19 -9.97
CA THR A 37 -5.65 15.32 -9.26
C THR A 37 -6.22 13.91 -9.30
N GLU A 38 -5.33 12.94 -9.42
CA GLU A 38 -5.63 11.53 -9.42
C GLU A 38 -4.94 10.86 -8.23
N GLN A 39 -5.65 9.94 -7.59
CA GLN A 39 -5.06 8.91 -6.74
C GLN A 39 -4.79 7.67 -7.62
N LEU A 40 -3.57 7.58 -8.14
CA LEU A 40 -3.18 6.63 -9.18
C LEU A 40 -3.09 5.21 -8.61
N PHE A 41 -4.09 4.39 -8.95
CA PHE A 41 -4.20 3.00 -8.50
C PHE A 41 -4.08 2.01 -9.66
N HIS A 42 -4.73 2.31 -10.79
CA HIS A 42 -4.99 1.30 -11.81
C HIS A 42 -3.74 0.84 -12.57
N LEU A 43 -2.70 1.67 -12.63
CA LEU A 43 -1.45 1.40 -13.36
C LEU A 43 -0.74 0.13 -12.86
N THR A 44 -0.74 -0.08 -11.54
CA THR A 44 -0.07 -1.23 -10.90
C THR A 44 -1.04 -2.24 -10.32
N SER A 45 -2.34 -2.05 -10.54
CA SER A 45 -3.34 -3.01 -10.12
C SER A 45 -3.52 -4.10 -11.18
N ARG A 46 -3.51 -5.36 -10.75
CA ARG A 46 -3.82 -6.49 -11.63
C ARG A 46 -5.31 -6.46 -11.97
N LYS A 47 -5.67 -6.89 -13.19
CA LYS A 47 -7.07 -7.08 -13.60
C LYS A 47 -7.79 -7.89 -12.50
N THR A 48 -8.94 -7.38 -12.04
CA THR A 48 -9.79 -7.94 -10.97
C THR A 48 -9.25 -7.93 -9.54
N CYS A 49 -8.13 -7.28 -9.24
CA CYS A 49 -7.61 -7.17 -7.86
C CYS A 49 -7.68 -5.72 -7.35
N SER A 50 -8.34 -5.52 -6.20
CA SER A 50 -8.28 -4.28 -5.40
C SER A 50 -6.96 -4.17 -4.62
N TRP A 51 -5.85 -4.57 -5.24
CA TRP A 51 -4.52 -4.57 -4.66
C TRP A 51 -3.54 -4.01 -5.68
N ALA A 52 -2.77 -3.02 -5.25
CA ALA A 52 -1.79 -2.32 -6.06
C ALA A 52 -0.47 -2.25 -5.28
N TYR A 53 0.59 -2.75 -5.91
CA TYR A 53 1.95 -2.73 -5.39
C TYR A 53 2.90 -2.28 -6.49
N PHE A 54 3.86 -1.45 -6.11
CA PHE A 54 4.83 -0.91 -7.04
C PHE A 54 6.12 -1.74 -7.02
N ASN A 55 6.57 -2.11 -8.22
CA ASN A 55 7.87 -2.70 -8.44
C ASN A 55 8.57 -1.88 -9.53
N GLU A 56 9.72 -1.30 -9.19
CA GLU A 56 10.49 -0.43 -10.09
C GLU A 56 10.77 -1.06 -11.45
N ARG A 57 11.19 -2.34 -11.46
CA ARG A 57 11.56 -3.04 -12.68
C ARG A 57 10.36 -3.32 -13.59
N GLU A 58 9.18 -3.49 -13.00
CA GLU A 58 7.96 -3.79 -13.76
C GLU A 58 7.24 -2.54 -14.23
N TYR A 59 7.20 -1.48 -13.41
CA TYR A 59 6.31 -0.33 -13.62
C TYR A 59 7.01 1.02 -13.74
N GLY A 60 8.30 1.15 -13.47
CA GLY A 60 9.01 2.44 -13.43
C GLY A 60 8.90 3.22 -14.75
N GLU A 61 9.21 2.59 -15.89
CA GLU A 61 9.10 3.23 -17.21
C GLU A 61 7.65 3.61 -17.55
N ALA A 62 6.70 2.74 -17.22
CA ALA A 62 5.28 2.98 -17.47
C ALA A 62 4.76 4.15 -16.63
N LEU A 63 5.21 4.27 -15.37
CA LEU A 63 4.89 5.36 -14.46
C LEU A 63 5.44 6.69 -14.98
N ASP A 64 6.70 6.73 -15.42
CA ASP A 64 7.31 7.94 -16.00
C ASP A 64 6.57 8.42 -17.25
N ASN A 65 6.18 7.48 -18.12
CA ASN A 65 5.38 7.81 -19.29
C ASN A 65 3.99 8.34 -18.89
N TYR A 66 3.34 7.70 -17.92
CA TYR A 66 2.02 8.10 -17.42
C TYR A 66 2.03 9.52 -16.85
N ILE A 67 2.98 9.82 -15.96
CA ILE A 67 3.16 11.16 -15.35
C ILE A 67 3.38 12.22 -16.43
N ARG A 68 4.18 11.91 -17.46
CA ARG A 68 4.44 12.84 -18.56
C ARG A 68 3.17 13.17 -19.33
N GLU A 69 2.33 12.18 -19.61
CA GLU A 69 1.06 12.40 -20.30
C GLU A 69 0.03 13.10 -19.42
N SER A 70 -0.07 12.76 -18.14
CA SER A 70 -1.03 13.37 -17.23
C SER A 70 -0.73 14.85 -16.96
N ARG A 71 0.55 15.21 -16.88
CA ARG A 71 0.98 16.61 -16.78
C ARG A 71 0.58 17.47 -17.97
N LYS A 72 0.61 16.93 -19.19
CA LYS A 72 0.13 17.65 -20.39
C LYS A 72 -1.36 17.98 -20.28
N LEU A 73 -2.10 17.18 -19.52
CA LEU A 73 -3.54 17.33 -19.27
C LEU A 73 -3.83 18.14 -18.00
N GLY A 74 -2.80 18.62 -17.30
CA GLY A 74 -2.94 19.37 -16.04
C GLY A 74 -3.38 18.52 -14.85
N ILE A 75 -3.24 17.19 -14.93
CA ILE A 75 -3.54 16.27 -13.84
C ILE A 75 -2.30 16.05 -12.99
N ARG A 76 -2.50 15.99 -11.68
CA ARG A 76 -1.49 15.67 -10.67
C ARG A 76 -1.61 14.23 -10.22
N GLU A 77 -0.49 13.58 -9.94
CA GLU A 77 -0.46 12.16 -9.60
C GLU A 77 -0.09 11.93 -8.13
N ILE A 78 -1.06 11.46 -7.35
CA ILE A 78 -0.82 10.93 -6.00
C ILE A 78 -0.85 9.41 -6.10
N PHE A 79 0.31 8.76 -5.99
CA PHE A 79 0.41 7.32 -6.18
C PHE A 79 -0.25 6.56 -5.01
N TYR A 80 -1.14 5.61 -5.29
CA TYR A 80 -1.73 4.75 -4.26
C TYR A 80 -0.84 3.55 -3.97
N LEU A 81 -0.58 3.29 -2.69
CA LEU A 81 0.22 2.14 -2.26
C LEU A 81 -0.47 1.36 -1.13
N ASN A 82 -0.78 0.09 -1.39
CA ASN A 82 -1.30 -0.82 -0.36
C ASN A 82 -0.20 -1.09 0.69
N THR A 83 -0.56 -0.98 1.96
CA THR A 83 0.39 -1.06 3.09
C THR A 83 -0.03 -2.07 4.14
N HIS A 84 -1.23 -2.62 4.05
CA HIS A 84 -1.82 -3.40 5.13
C HIS A 84 -2.01 -4.87 4.79
N SER A 85 -1.96 -5.26 3.51
CA SER A 85 -2.18 -6.65 3.12
C SER A 85 -1.26 -7.13 2.00
N ILE A 86 -1.02 -8.44 1.98
CA ILE A 86 -0.33 -9.14 0.89
C ILE A 86 -1.19 -10.28 0.35
N LEU A 87 -1.01 -10.54 -0.94
CA LEU A 87 -1.68 -11.62 -1.65
C LEU A 87 -1.15 -12.99 -1.20
N PRO A 88 -1.92 -14.09 -1.40
CA PRO A 88 -1.50 -15.44 -1.03
C PRO A 88 -0.14 -15.87 -1.58
N GLY A 89 0.17 -15.58 -2.86
CA GLY A 89 1.48 -15.92 -3.43
C GLY A 89 2.65 -15.24 -2.72
N THR A 90 2.52 -13.94 -2.42
CA THR A 90 3.54 -13.20 -1.65
C THR A 90 3.65 -13.74 -0.22
N ARG A 91 2.55 -14.18 0.39
CA ARG A 91 2.58 -14.84 1.69
C ARG A 91 3.30 -16.19 1.64
N GLU A 92 3.15 -16.98 0.58
CA GLU A 92 3.86 -18.26 0.44
C GLU A 92 5.38 -18.04 0.36
N GLU A 93 5.82 -17.02 -0.37
CA GLU A 93 7.23 -16.63 -0.50
C GLU A 93 7.79 -16.03 0.81
N HIS A 94 6.97 -15.29 1.55
CA HIS A 94 7.38 -14.56 2.74
C HIS A 94 6.51 -14.86 3.96
N PRO A 95 6.62 -16.07 4.54
CA PRO A 95 5.73 -16.51 5.59
C PRO A 95 5.81 -15.73 6.89
N ASN A 96 6.96 -15.12 7.15
CA ASN A 96 7.26 -14.35 8.35
C ASN A 96 6.80 -12.88 8.29
N TRP A 97 6.19 -12.44 7.19
CA TRP A 97 5.73 -11.07 7.02
C TRP A 97 4.37 -10.77 7.65
N VAL A 98 3.58 -11.79 7.96
CA VAL A 98 2.19 -11.60 8.39
C VAL A 98 2.02 -11.45 9.89
N GLN A 99 0.89 -10.89 10.27
CA GLN A 99 0.45 -10.85 11.66
C GLN A 99 -0.03 -12.23 12.11
N LEU A 100 0.35 -12.59 13.33
CA LEU A 100 -0.10 -13.81 14.00
C LEU A 100 -0.95 -13.45 15.22
N ASP A 101 -2.02 -14.21 15.43
CA ASP A 101 -2.79 -14.17 16.67
C ASP A 101 -2.03 -14.84 17.82
N ARG A 102 -2.63 -14.83 19.02
CA ARG A 102 -2.03 -15.42 20.24
C ARG A 102 -1.77 -16.93 20.15
N ASN A 103 -2.47 -17.64 19.26
CA ASN A 103 -2.34 -19.07 19.05
C ASN A 103 -1.37 -19.40 17.90
N GLY A 104 -0.81 -18.38 17.25
CA GLY A 104 0.06 -18.54 16.08
C GLY A 104 -0.69 -18.63 14.75
N ASN A 105 -2.01 -18.38 14.71
CA ASN A 105 -2.76 -18.37 13.46
C ASN A 105 -2.53 -17.07 12.70
N GLU A 106 -2.47 -17.17 11.37
CA GLU A 106 -2.33 -16.03 10.48
C GLU A 106 -3.62 -15.20 10.42
N ILE A 107 -3.48 -13.88 10.52
CA ILE A 107 -4.63 -12.97 10.52
C ILE A 107 -4.95 -12.52 9.08
N ARG A 108 -6.19 -12.73 8.66
CA ARG A 108 -6.67 -12.43 7.31
C ARG A 108 -7.18 -10.99 7.16
N ALA A 109 -6.95 -10.41 6.00
CA ALA A 109 -7.61 -9.20 5.51
C ALA A 109 -8.69 -9.58 4.50
N TYR A 110 -9.91 -9.06 4.68
CA TYR A 110 -11.04 -9.32 3.77
C TYR A 110 -11.33 -10.81 3.50
N SER A 111 -10.96 -11.68 4.44
CA SER A 111 -11.05 -13.16 4.35
C SER A 111 -10.21 -13.82 3.24
N VAL A 112 -9.49 -13.06 2.41
CA VAL A 112 -8.74 -13.59 1.25
C VAL A 112 -7.25 -13.29 1.34
N ASP A 113 -6.90 -12.08 1.75
CA ASP A 113 -5.51 -11.63 1.87
C ASP A 113 -5.00 -11.80 3.30
N TYR A 114 -3.74 -11.45 3.52
CA TYR A 114 -3.11 -11.55 4.82
C TYR A 114 -2.67 -10.19 5.34
N LEU A 115 -2.99 -9.89 6.60
CA LEU A 115 -2.48 -8.67 7.24
C LEU A 115 -0.97 -8.76 7.46
N VAL A 116 -0.25 -7.72 7.04
CA VAL A 116 1.21 -7.63 7.21
C VAL A 116 1.58 -7.08 8.57
N CYS A 117 2.69 -7.55 9.11
CA CYS A 117 3.27 -7.06 10.35
C CYS A 117 4.29 -5.96 10.04
N VAL A 118 4.00 -4.72 10.45
CA VAL A 118 4.90 -3.56 10.30
C VAL A 118 6.24 -3.70 11.03
N ASN A 119 6.32 -4.65 11.97
CA ASN A 119 7.56 -4.94 12.68
C ASN A 119 8.42 -6.01 12.03
N SER A 120 7.90 -6.72 11.03
CA SER A 120 8.62 -7.73 10.27
C SER A 120 9.45 -7.09 9.14
N ARG A 121 10.22 -7.93 8.44
CA ARG A 121 11.02 -7.52 7.27
C ARG A 121 10.20 -6.96 6.11
N TRP A 122 8.89 -7.18 6.10
CA TRP A 122 7.98 -6.54 5.15
C TRP A 122 8.14 -5.01 5.12
N PHE A 123 8.38 -4.37 6.28
CA PHE A 123 8.52 -2.92 6.32
C PHE A 123 9.79 -2.44 5.61
N ASP A 124 10.87 -3.24 5.62
CA ASP A 124 12.12 -2.88 4.93
C ASP A 124 11.91 -2.85 3.41
N GLU A 125 11.18 -3.84 2.87
CA GLU A 125 10.79 -3.90 1.46
C GLU A 125 9.85 -2.75 1.10
N TYR A 126 8.83 -2.52 1.94
CA TYR A 126 7.87 -1.44 1.75
C TYR A 126 8.54 -0.05 1.76
N ALA A 127 9.49 0.16 2.66
CA ALA A 127 10.28 1.39 2.71
C ALA A 127 11.16 1.56 1.47
N GLN A 128 11.67 0.47 0.89
CA GLN A 128 12.40 0.54 -0.38
C GLN A 128 11.46 0.91 -1.53
N THR A 129 10.27 0.31 -1.62
CA THR A 129 9.24 0.70 -2.60
C THR A 129 8.90 2.19 -2.53
N ILE A 130 8.80 2.77 -1.33
CA ILE A 130 8.60 4.22 -1.18
C ILE A 130 9.78 5.01 -1.74
N ARG A 131 11.03 4.57 -1.50
CA ARG A 131 12.21 5.26 -2.04
C ARG A 131 12.25 5.21 -3.56
N ASP A 132 11.90 4.07 -4.14
CA ASP A 132 11.83 3.89 -5.59
C ASP A 132 10.76 4.82 -6.17
N LEU A 133 9.54 4.85 -5.58
CA LEU A 133 8.48 5.79 -5.96
C LEU A 133 8.91 7.26 -5.87
N CYS A 134 9.64 7.63 -4.81
CA CYS A 134 10.17 8.99 -4.64
C CYS A 134 11.25 9.37 -5.67
N SER A 135 11.78 8.42 -6.45
CA SER A 135 12.68 8.71 -7.57
C SER A 135 11.93 9.19 -8.81
N HIS A 136 10.62 8.97 -8.88
CA HIS A 136 9.73 9.45 -9.94
C HIS A 136 9.15 10.83 -9.60
N ASP A 137 8.70 11.52 -10.65
CA ASP A 137 8.18 12.89 -10.54
C ASP A 137 6.68 12.94 -10.15
N ILE A 138 6.30 12.13 -9.16
CA ILE A 138 4.96 12.06 -8.58
C ILE A 138 4.68 13.24 -7.63
N ASP A 139 3.41 13.66 -7.52
CA ASP A 139 2.99 14.78 -6.68
C ASP A 139 2.74 14.37 -5.21
N GLY A 140 2.59 13.08 -4.94
CA GLY A 140 2.44 12.53 -3.59
C GLY A 140 2.27 11.01 -3.55
N ILE A 141 2.20 10.46 -2.35
CA ILE A 141 1.90 9.04 -2.10
C ILE A 141 0.74 8.96 -1.12
N PHE A 142 -0.30 8.19 -1.48
CA PHE A 142 -1.39 7.79 -0.60
C PHE A 142 -1.11 6.39 -0.06
N ILE A 143 -0.91 6.30 1.26
CA ILE A 143 -0.61 5.06 1.97
C ILE A 143 -1.91 4.49 2.52
N ASP A 144 -2.37 3.35 1.99
CA ASP A 144 -3.55 2.67 2.50
C ASP A 144 -3.17 1.70 3.63
N GLY A 145 -3.13 2.25 4.85
CA GLY A 145 -2.69 1.57 6.06
C GLY A 145 -1.57 2.34 6.78
N PRO A 146 -0.79 1.67 7.65
CA PRO A 146 -0.86 0.25 8.03
C PRO A 146 -2.07 -0.06 8.93
N VAL A 147 -2.48 -1.33 8.95
CA VAL A 147 -3.55 -1.84 9.84
C VAL A 147 -2.95 -2.88 10.78
N MET A 148 -3.04 -2.64 12.09
CA MET A 148 -2.68 -3.62 13.12
C MET A 148 -3.94 -4.27 13.67
N HIS A 149 -3.92 -5.59 13.84
CA HIS A 149 -5.01 -6.31 14.47
C HIS A 149 -5.24 -5.78 15.90
N GLN A 150 -6.51 -5.68 16.31
CA GLN A 150 -6.90 -5.04 17.58
C GLN A 150 -6.26 -5.72 18.81
N ALA A 151 -6.12 -7.04 18.79
CA ALA A 151 -5.46 -7.79 19.87
C ALA A 151 -3.92 -7.73 19.82
N GLY A 152 -3.35 -7.00 18.86
CA GLY A 152 -1.92 -6.98 18.55
C GLY A 152 -1.48 -8.17 17.70
N CYS A 153 -0.18 -8.19 17.42
CA CYS A 153 0.49 -9.24 16.66
C CYS A 153 1.48 -10.00 17.56
N PHE A 154 1.50 -11.33 17.45
CA PHE A 154 2.27 -12.24 18.30
C PHE A 154 3.39 -12.95 17.53
N CYS A 155 3.79 -12.44 16.36
CA CYS A 155 4.98 -12.95 15.68
C CYS A 155 6.26 -12.67 16.48
N SER A 156 7.34 -13.38 16.17
CA SER A 156 8.64 -13.22 16.85
C SER A 156 9.12 -11.77 16.86
N ALA A 157 9.07 -11.08 15.71
CA ALA A 157 9.50 -9.69 15.61
C ALA A 157 8.73 -8.74 16.56
N CYS A 158 7.43 -8.98 16.77
CA CYS A 158 6.64 -8.22 17.73
C CYS A 158 6.96 -8.59 19.18
N LYS A 159 7.18 -9.88 19.48
CA LYS A 159 7.59 -10.35 20.80
C LYS A 159 8.95 -9.77 21.19
N ASP A 160 9.92 -9.81 20.29
CA ASP A 160 11.29 -9.31 20.49
C ASP A 160 11.28 -7.80 20.75
N LYS A 161 10.62 -7.02 19.88
CA LYS A 161 10.50 -5.56 20.06
C LYS A 161 9.72 -5.19 21.32
N PHE A 162 8.72 -5.99 21.73
CA PHE A 162 8.00 -5.76 22.97
C PHE A 162 8.90 -6.00 24.18
N GLN A 163 9.66 -7.10 24.19
CA GLN A 163 10.60 -7.41 25.26
C GLN A 163 11.69 -6.35 25.37
N GLU A 164 12.25 -5.90 24.24
CA GLU A 164 13.25 -4.83 24.18
C GLU A 164 12.73 -3.53 24.78
N ARG A 165 11.49 -3.12 24.43
CA ARG A 165 10.93 -1.84 24.87
C ARG A 165 10.39 -1.83 26.30
N SER A 166 9.83 -2.95 26.75
CA SER A 166 9.15 -3.02 28.04
C SER A 166 9.99 -3.66 29.14
N GLY A 167 11.04 -4.41 28.79
CA GLY A 167 11.77 -5.28 29.72
C GLY A 167 10.96 -6.48 30.21
N ALA A 168 9.68 -6.59 29.83
CA ALA A 168 8.80 -7.69 30.23
C ALA A 168 8.92 -8.84 29.24
N ILE A 169 9.19 -10.04 29.76
CA ILE A 169 8.96 -11.28 29.02
C ILE A 169 7.47 -11.56 29.11
N ARG A 170 6.81 -11.70 27.97
CA ARG A 170 5.38 -11.99 27.94
C ARG A 170 5.20 -13.45 28.36
N ASP A 171 4.72 -13.66 29.58
CA ASP A 171 4.39 -14.98 30.10
C ASP A 171 3.21 -15.57 29.31
N GLU A 172 3.47 -16.62 28.53
CA GLU A 172 2.46 -17.32 27.72
C GLU A 172 1.42 -18.07 28.58
N SER A 173 1.66 -18.20 29.89
CA SER A 173 0.72 -18.78 30.85
C SER A 173 -0.34 -17.80 31.36
N LEU A 174 -0.16 -16.49 31.16
CA LEU A 174 -1.15 -15.46 31.48
C LEU A 174 -2.22 -15.38 30.38
N ARG A 175 -3.03 -16.43 30.25
CA ARG A 175 -4.32 -16.35 29.55
C ARG A 175 -5.22 -15.44 30.38
N CYS A 176 -5.39 -14.18 29.94
CA CYS A 176 -6.47 -13.37 30.47
C CYS A 176 -7.75 -13.92 29.84
N ASP A 177 -8.41 -14.84 30.55
CA ASP A 177 -9.75 -15.31 30.24
C ASP A 177 -10.69 -14.10 30.24
N ARG A 178 -11.00 -13.59 29.04
CA ARG A 178 -12.10 -12.67 28.79
C ARG A 178 -12.76 -13.03 27.49
#